data_AF-A0A1U7HPU4-F1
#
_entry.id   AF-A0A1U7HPU4-F1
#
_cell.length_a   1.000
_cell.length_b   1.000
_cell.length_c   1.000
_cell.angle_alpha   90.00
_cell.angle_beta   90.00
_cell.angle_gamma   90.00
#
_symmetry.space_group_name_H-M   'P 1'
#
loop_
_entity.id
_entity.type
_entity.pdbx_description
1 polymer ?
#
loop_
_entity_poly.entity_id
_entity_poly.type
_entity_poly.pdbx_seq_one_letter_code
_entity_poly.pdbx_strand_id
1 'polypeptide(L)'
;MTSAYVLITAIVILGGLIAVLGDRLGSKIGKARLTLFGLRPRQTAQLVTVLTGTLIALSTLGILFALSKSLRQGVFDLDRILKEKREVESELARVKQQRNQVERELSVARSEQTTVEGRLQQINQNFARARSQLKTISNQARTLQEDIKTLLAERQQLVRQKNDLSQQIARFQEQLKVKDRALSEQDQKIARQTEILKQRQTRLQELEKQQRLLQGKIDEQDRLIGQLDKSISDKDQSLKSKEEQLKELESQQAFLKREVEVLEDYYQTYQELRERRIAIVRGQVLSFAAVRIVDPNAVVGAIDRLLSQANRTAISATQPSNEEVRERVVKITKAQVEQLMAQIKDGRDYVVRILSAGNYVQGEKEVRVFADVALNQKVFEQNDIIATISVDSVEAKELTETDLQNRLDILLSASQFRARRSGIVGDIQVEDGRIKKILNFIEQLSQSKDVPDEIKAIASETAYTAGPLKLRLVALKDSKILFSTY
;
A
#
# COMPACT_ATOMS: atom_id res chain seq x y z
N MET A 1 -158.32 92.09 39.12
CA MET A 1 -158.58 93.44 38.59
C MET A 1 -160.07 93.72 38.41
N THR A 2 -160.88 92.78 37.91
CA THR A 2 -162.34 92.97 37.69
C THR A 2 -163.16 93.14 38.98
N SER A 3 -162.77 92.51 40.08
CA SER A 3 -163.51 92.53 41.36
C SER A 3 -163.37 93.84 42.15
N ALA A 4 -162.25 94.55 42.03
CA ALA A 4 -162.03 95.82 42.75
C ALA A 4 -162.94 96.93 42.22
N TYR A 5 -163.08 97.04 40.90
CA TYR A 5 -163.98 98.01 40.28
C TYR A 5 -165.46 97.73 40.60
N VAL A 6 -165.89 96.46 40.58
CA VAL A 6 -167.27 96.07 40.98
C VAL A 6 -167.58 96.47 42.42
N LEU A 7 -166.63 96.27 43.33
CA LEU A 7 -166.78 96.63 44.75
C LEU A 7 -166.93 98.15 44.92
N ILE A 8 -166.08 98.93 44.24
CA ILE A 8 -166.12 100.40 44.30
C ILE A 8 -167.45 100.93 43.75
N THR A 9 -167.93 100.42 42.61
CA THR A 9 -169.19 100.85 41.99
C THR A 9 -170.40 100.55 42.88
N ALA A 10 -170.44 99.38 43.52
CA ALA A 10 -171.52 99.01 44.44
C ALA A 10 -171.58 99.94 45.67
N ILE A 11 -170.42 100.34 46.21
CA ILE A 11 -170.31 101.25 47.36
C ILE A 11 -170.84 102.65 47.00
N VAL A 12 -170.48 103.17 45.83
CA VAL A 12 -170.93 104.50 45.39
C VAL A 12 -172.45 104.54 45.21
N ILE A 13 -173.04 103.49 44.62
CA ILE A 13 -174.49 103.38 44.43
C ILE A 13 -175.20 103.28 45.78
N LEU A 14 -174.74 102.40 46.68
CA LEU A 14 -175.35 102.21 47.99
C LEU A 14 -175.23 103.46 48.88
N GLY A 15 -174.06 104.12 48.83
CA GLY A 15 -173.81 105.37 49.56
C GLY A 15 -174.72 106.51 49.11
N GLY A 16 -174.94 106.66 47.80
CA GLY A 16 -175.87 107.66 47.25
C GLY A 16 -177.32 107.42 47.66
N LEU A 17 -177.76 106.16 47.66
CA LEU A 17 -179.13 105.78 48.03
C LEU A 17 -179.42 106.03 49.52
N ILE A 18 -178.45 105.76 50.38
CA ILE A 18 -178.57 105.95 51.83
C ILE A 18 -178.47 107.44 52.21
N ALA A 19 -177.67 108.24 51.51
CA ALA A 19 -177.58 109.68 51.74
C ALA A 19 -178.94 110.40 51.56
N VAL A 20 -179.70 110.00 50.54
CA VAL A 20 -181.05 110.54 50.27
C VAL A 20 -182.05 110.18 51.39
N LEU A 21 -181.93 108.98 51.97
CA LEU A 21 -182.74 108.56 53.11
C LEU A 21 -182.40 109.35 54.38
N GLY A 22 -181.11 109.62 54.62
CA GLY A 22 -180.63 110.42 55.75
C GLY A 22 -181.22 111.84 55.76
N ASP A 23 -181.26 112.50 54.60
CA ASP A 23 -181.78 113.86 54.46
C ASP A 23 -183.30 113.94 54.66
N ARG A 24 -184.04 112.93 54.17
CA ARG A 24 -185.49 112.81 54.40
C ARG A 24 -185.85 112.59 55.86
N LEU A 25 -185.06 111.82 56.61
CA LEU A 25 -185.29 111.66 58.05
C LEU A 25 -185.03 112.97 58.82
N GLY A 26 -183.98 113.70 58.47
CA GLY A 26 -183.66 115.00 59.09
C GLY A 26 -184.78 116.04 58.92
N SER A 27 -185.32 116.17 57.71
CA SER A 27 -186.36 117.17 57.40
C SER A 27 -187.73 116.88 58.04
N LYS A 28 -188.11 115.60 58.18
CA LYS A 28 -189.36 115.19 58.85
C LYS A 28 -189.36 115.53 60.33
N ILE A 29 -188.23 115.33 61.01
CA ILE A 29 -188.09 115.64 62.44
C ILE A 29 -188.11 117.16 62.67
N GLY A 30 -187.56 117.95 61.74
CA GLY A 30 -187.59 119.42 61.80
C GLY A 30 -189.00 120.04 61.74
N LYS A 31 -189.96 119.42 61.03
CA LYS A 31 -191.36 119.90 60.97
C LYS A 31 -192.20 119.45 62.17
N ALA A 32 -191.85 118.33 62.78
CA ALA A 32 -192.61 117.73 63.88
C ALA A 32 -192.44 118.45 65.24
N ARG A 33 -191.66 119.54 65.31
CA ARG A 33 -191.31 120.28 66.54
C ARG A 33 -190.91 119.33 67.69
N LEU A 34 -190.21 118.26 67.35
CA LEU A 34 -189.73 117.26 68.31
C LEU A 34 -188.50 117.81 69.03
N THR A 35 -188.60 117.89 70.35
CA THR A 35 -187.50 118.23 71.24
C THR A 35 -186.85 116.95 71.72
N LEU A 36 -185.61 116.70 71.29
CA LEU A 36 -184.75 115.68 71.90
C LEU A 36 -183.79 116.41 72.84
N PHE A 37 -183.77 116.04 74.13
CA PHE A 37 -182.89 116.61 75.15
C PHE A 37 -182.95 118.15 75.30
N GLY A 38 -184.14 118.75 75.21
CA GLY A 38 -184.34 120.19 75.49
C GLY A 38 -183.79 121.17 74.44
N LEU A 39 -183.30 120.67 73.30
CA LEU A 39 -182.72 121.49 72.23
C LEU A 39 -183.79 122.16 71.37
N ARG A 40 -183.49 123.37 70.87
CA ARG A 40 -184.35 124.08 69.91
C ARG A 40 -184.55 123.20 68.66
N PRO A 41 -185.78 123.10 68.11
CA PRO A 41 -186.14 122.13 67.05
C PRO A 41 -185.23 122.07 65.82
N ARG A 42 -184.46 123.13 65.53
CA ARG A 42 -183.53 123.17 64.38
C ARG A 42 -182.21 122.42 64.62
N GLN A 43 -181.72 122.30 65.86
CA GLN A 43 -180.41 121.69 66.16
C GLN A 43 -180.48 120.16 66.28
N THR A 44 -181.59 119.63 66.76
CA THR A 44 -181.85 118.19 66.87
C THR A 44 -181.72 117.47 65.51
N ALA A 45 -182.18 118.11 64.44
CA ALA A 45 -182.10 117.56 63.10
C ALA A 45 -180.65 117.35 62.62
N GLN A 46 -179.74 118.27 62.96
CA GLN A 46 -178.33 118.20 62.51
C GLN A 46 -177.55 117.07 63.19
N LEU A 47 -177.74 116.86 64.49
CA LEU A 47 -177.03 115.82 65.25
C LEU A 47 -177.34 114.41 64.72
N VAL A 48 -178.62 114.14 64.46
CA VAL A 48 -179.08 112.83 63.96
C VAL A 48 -178.46 112.51 62.60
N THR A 49 -178.25 113.51 61.74
CA THR A 49 -177.62 113.35 60.41
C THR A 49 -176.15 112.96 60.50
N VAL A 50 -175.36 113.57 61.39
CA VAL A 50 -173.92 113.22 61.56
C VAL A 50 -173.77 111.81 62.13
N LEU A 51 -174.63 111.46 63.09
CA LEU A 51 -174.57 110.17 63.77
C LEU A 51 -174.94 109.03 62.82
N THR A 52 -175.96 109.22 61.98
CA THR A 52 -176.26 108.30 60.88
C THR A 52 -175.13 108.22 59.85
N GLY A 53 -174.54 109.35 59.45
CA GLY A 53 -173.39 109.39 58.54
C GLY A 53 -172.19 108.58 59.02
N THR A 54 -171.86 108.66 60.31
CA THR A 54 -170.71 107.94 60.90
C THR A 54 -171.00 106.45 61.05
N LEU A 55 -172.24 106.09 61.43
CA LEU A 55 -172.68 104.71 61.52
C LEU A 55 -172.57 104.00 60.15
N ILE A 56 -172.89 104.71 59.07
CA ILE A 56 -172.77 104.19 57.69
C ILE A 56 -171.30 103.93 57.32
N ALA A 57 -170.39 104.86 57.60
CA ALA A 57 -168.97 104.69 57.26
C ALA A 57 -168.34 103.49 58.00
N LEU A 58 -168.65 103.32 59.29
CA LEU A 58 -168.19 102.18 60.08
C LEU A 58 -168.78 100.86 59.59
N SER A 59 -170.08 100.81 59.28
CA SER A 59 -170.68 99.62 58.67
C SER A 59 -170.04 99.29 57.32
N THR A 60 -169.76 100.30 56.49
CA THR A 60 -169.13 100.10 55.18
C THR A 60 -167.73 99.52 55.31
N LEU A 61 -166.92 100.07 56.23
CA LEU A 61 -165.57 99.57 56.51
C LEU A 61 -165.60 98.15 57.11
N GLY A 62 -166.49 97.90 58.06
CA GLY A 62 -166.67 96.58 58.69
C GLY A 62 -167.09 95.51 57.69
N ILE A 63 -168.01 95.85 56.78
CA ILE A 63 -168.43 94.99 55.67
C ILE A 63 -167.25 94.71 54.72
N LEU A 64 -166.40 95.70 54.45
CA LEU A 64 -165.24 95.55 53.56
C LEU A 64 -164.21 94.56 54.13
N PHE A 65 -163.93 94.63 55.44
CA PHE A 65 -163.08 93.66 56.14
C PHE A 65 -163.71 92.26 56.24
N ALA A 66 -165.03 92.19 56.40
CA ALA A 66 -165.76 90.92 56.48
C ALA A 66 -165.82 90.19 55.13
N LEU A 67 -166.21 90.89 54.06
CA LEU A 67 -166.38 90.34 52.71
C LEU A 67 -165.06 90.15 51.96
N SER A 68 -164.02 90.95 52.25
CA SER A 68 -162.74 90.86 51.54
C SER A 68 -161.72 90.02 52.29
N LYS A 69 -161.57 88.76 51.86
CA LYS A 69 -160.49 87.87 52.31
C LYS A 69 -159.10 88.42 51.91
N SER A 70 -159.00 89.04 50.73
CA SER A 70 -157.75 89.61 50.19
C SER A 70 -157.22 90.79 51.01
N LEU A 71 -158.10 91.65 51.55
CA LEU A 71 -157.67 92.78 52.38
C LEU A 71 -157.08 92.31 53.72
N ARG A 72 -157.68 91.26 54.32
CA ARG A 72 -157.22 90.67 55.58
C ARG A 72 -155.86 89.99 55.45
N GLN A 73 -155.62 89.32 54.33
CA GLN A 73 -154.38 88.56 54.09
C GLN A 73 -153.20 89.49 53.73
N GLY A 74 -153.45 90.58 52.99
CA GLY A 74 -152.40 91.51 52.57
C GLY A 74 -151.77 92.35 53.69
N VAL A 75 -152.51 92.64 54.77
CA VAL A 75 -152.02 93.51 55.86
C VAL A 75 -151.26 92.74 56.95
N PHE A 76 -151.49 91.42 57.12
CA PHE A 76 -150.89 90.63 58.21
C PHE A 76 -149.73 89.69 57.79
N ASP A 77 -149.58 89.28 56.52
CA ASP A 77 -148.63 88.22 56.11
C ASP A 77 -147.32 88.70 55.42
N LEU A 78 -147.10 90.00 55.23
CA LEU A 78 -145.98 90.52 54.41
C LEU A 78 -144.58 90.16 54.94
N ASP A 79 -144.37 90.26 56.26
CA ASP A 79 -143.06 90.02 56.88
C ASP A 79 -142.62 88.55 56.78
N ARG A 80 -143.58 87.61 56.83
CA ARG A 80 -143.30 86.17 56.72
C ARG A 80 -142.77 85.82 55.33
N ILE A 81 -143.39 86.38 54.29
CA ILE A 81 -143.01 86.13 52.88
C ILE A 81 -141.62 86.67 52.56
N LEU A 82 -141.27 87.85 53.08
CA LEU A 82 -139.93 88.44 52.87
C LEU A 82 -138.82 87.64 53.57
N LYS A 83 -139.11 87.05 54.74
CA LYS A 83 -138.17 86.19 55.46
C LYS A 83 -137.92 84.88 54.71
N GLU A 84 -138.98 84.23 54.24
CA GLU A 84 -138.91 82.98 53.47
C GLU A 84 -138.12 83.16 52.16
N LYS A 85 -138.31 84.28 51.45
CA LYS A 85 -137.53 84.60 50.26
C LYS A 85 -136.01 84.68 50.54
N ARG A 86 -135.60 85.35 51.61
CA ARG A 86 -134.17 85.48 51.98
C ARG A 86 -133.56 84.14 52.37
N GLU A 87 -134.32 83.29 53.05
CA GLU A 87 -133.88 81.96 53.45
C GLU A 87 -133.64 81.08 52.21
N VAL A 88 -134.58 81.08 51.27
CA VAL A 88 -134.45 80.35 49.99
C VAL A 88 -133.31 80.88 49.14
N GLU A 89 -133.10 82.20 49.06
CA GLU A 89 -131.95 82.77 48.32
C GLU A 89 -130.60 82.36 48.97
N SER A 90 -130.52 82.34 50.30
CA SER A 90 -129.34 81.87 51.04
C SER A 90 -129.09 80.37 50.84
N GLU A 91 -130.14 79.55 50.90
CA GLU A 91 -130.05 78.11 50.66
C GLU A 91 -129.61 77.81 49.23
N LEU A 92 -130.18 78.51 48.24
CA LEU A 92 -129.76 78.40 46.85
C LEU A 92 -128.29 78.79 46.64
N ALA A 93 -127.80 79.83 47.33
CA ALA A 93 -126.39 80.21 47.30
C ALA A 93 -125.48 79.12 47.89
N ARG A 94 -125.86 78.52 49.03
CA ARG A 94 -125.13 77.41 49.66
C ARG A 94 -125.09 76.16 48.77
N VAL A 95 -126.22 75.76 48.20
CA VAL A 95 -126.31 74.59 47.32
C VAL A 95 -125.49 74.81 46.05
N LYS A 96 -125.52 76.02 45.46
CA LYS A 96 -124.64 76.37 44.32
C LYS A 96 -123.16 76.28 44.71
N GLN A 97 -122.77 76.75 45.88
CA GLN A 97 -121.39 76.65 46.36
C GLN A 97 -120.97 75.20 46.57
N GLN A 98 -121.82 74.36 47.18
CA GLN A 98 -121.57 72.94 47.36
C GLN A 98 -121.42 72.21 46.02
N ARG A 99 -122.32 72.50 45.06
CA ARG A 99 -122.21 71.96 43.69
C ARG A 99 -120.88 72.33 43.04
N ASN A 100 -120.46 73.60 43.13
CA ASN A 100 -119.18 74.05 42.57
C ASN A 100 -117.96 73.43 43.28
N GLN A 101 -118.09 73.06 44.56
CA GLN A 101 -117.03 72.33 45.27
C GLN A 101 -116.95 70.88 44.80
N VAL A 102 -118.08 70.18 44.72
CA VAL A 102 -118.14 68.79 44.24
C VAL A 102 -117.70 68.68 42.78
N GLU A 103 -118.07 69.63 41.91
CA GLU A 103 -117.60 69.66 40.52
C GLU A 103 -116.07 69.84 40.43
N ARG A 104 -115.46 70.62 41.33
CA ARG A 104 -113.99 70.75 41.42
C ARG A 104 -113.33 69.46 41.94
N GLU A 105 -113.85 68.87 42.99
CA GLU A 105 -113.36 67.60 43.54
C GLU A 105 -113.46 66.47 42.51
N LEU A 106 -114.58 66.40 41.77
CA LEU A 106 -114.75 65.44 40.67
C LEU A 106 -113.76 65.69 39.53
N SER A 107 -113.49 66.95 39.20
CA SER A 107 -112.48 67.29 38.17
C SER A 107 -111.07 66.89 38.60
N VAL A 108 -110.70 67.10 39.87
CA VAL A 108 -109.41 66.67 40.43
C VAL A 108 -109.33 65.15 40.42
N ALA A 109 -110.34 64.46 40.94
CA ALA A 109 -110.40 63.00 40.96
C ALA A 109 -110.30 62.40 39.55
N ARG A 110 -110.96 62.99 38.54
CA ARG A 110 -110.83 62.58 37.14
C ARG A 110 -109.41 62.79 36.59
N SER A 111 -108.77 63.91 36.91
CA SER A 111 -107.38 64.18 36.50
C SER A 111 -106.39 63.22 37.16
N GLU A 112 -106.59 62.91 38.44
CA GLU A 112 -105.82 61.89 39.16
C GLU A 112 -106.05 60.50 38.55
N GLN A 113 -107.29 60.14 38.23
CA GLN A 113 -107.62 58.89 37.55
C GLN A 113 -106.88 58.76 36.21
N THR A 114 -106.91 59.79 35.36
CA THR A 114 -106.17 59.80 34.08
C THR A 114 -104.66 59.67 34.30
N THR A 115 -104.12 60.30 35.35
CA THR A 115 -102.69 60.18 35.70
C THR A 115 -102.33 58.77 36.15
N VAL A 116 -103.18 58.14 36.96
CA VAL A 116 -103.01 56.75 37.42
C VAL A 116 -103.13 55.79 36.25
N GLU A 117 -104.09 55.98 35.34
CA GLU A 117 -104.23 55.19 34.11
C GLU A 117 -102.98 55.32 33.22
N GLY A 118 -102.44 56.53 33.06
CA GLY A 118 -101.18 56.77 32.35
C GLY A 118 -99.97 56.07 32.99
N ARG A 119 -99.84 56.15 34.33
CA ARG A 119 -98.79 55.42 35.07
C ARG A 119 -98.95 53.90 34.95
N LEU A 120 -100.18 53.39 35.00
CA LEU A 120 -100.46 51.97 34.86
C LEU A 120 -100.11 51.46 33.45
N GLN A 121 -100.41 52.25 32.41
CA GLN A 121 -99.95 51.96 31.04
C GLN A 121 -98.42 51.93 30.94
N GLN A 122 -97.73 52.91 31.54
CA GLN A 122 -96.26 52.96 31.54
C GLN A 122 -95.65 51.78 32.29
N ILE A 123 -96.21 51.41 33.45
CA ILE A 123 -95.78 50.25 34.23
C ILE A 123 -95.98 48.96 33.42
N ASN A 124 -97.13 48.81 32.76
CA ASN A 124 -97.40 47.65 31.90
C ASN A 124 -96.41 47.56 30.72
N GLN A 125 -96.09 48.68 30.08
CA GLN A 125 -95.07 48.72 29.02
C GLN A 125 -93.68 48.34 29.55
N ASN A 126 -93.29 48.88 30.71
CA ASN A 126 -92.01 48.56 31.34
C ASN A 126 -91.94 47.09 31.78
N PHE A 127 -93.01 46.55 32.35
CA PHE A 127 -93.13 45.14 32.71
C PHE A 127 -93.03 44.23 31.47
N ALA A 128 -93.69 44.60 30.36
CA ALA A 128 -93.56 43.88 29.09
C ALA A 128 -92.12 43.90 28.56
N ARG A 129 -91.43 45.05 28.61
CA ARG A 129 -90.01 45.16 28.23
C ARG A 129 -89.11 44.32 29.12
N ALA A 130 -89.27 44.40 30.44
CA ALA A 130 -88.49 43.62 31.40
C ALA A 130 -88.70 42.11 31.21
N ARG A 131 -89.95 41.67 30.97
CA ARG A 131 -90.27 40.27 30.66
C ARG A 131 -89.61 39.82 29.35
N SER A 132 -89.60 40.68 28.32
CA SER A 132 -88.92 40.40 27.06
C SER A 132 -87.40 40.28 27.25
N GLN A 133 -86.78 41.19 27.99
CA GLN A 133 -85.36 41.15 28.33
C GLN A 133 -85.00 39.88 29.12
N LEU A 134 -85.81 39.51 30.12
CA LEU A 134 -85.60 38.27 30.89
C LEU A 134 -85.69 37.03 29.99
N LYS A 135 -86.63 37.00 29.04
CA LYS A 135 -86.73 35.92 28.04
C LYS A 135 -85.46 35.85 27.17
N THR A 136 -84.95 36.99 26.70
CA THR A 136 -83.71 37.05 25.91
C THR A 136 -82.50 36.57 26.73
N ILE A 137 -82.34 37.05 27.96
CA ILE A 137 -81.25 36.63 28.85
C ILE A 137 -81.35 35.15 29.18
N SER A 138 -82.56 34.63 29.44
CA SER A 138 -82.77 33.21 29.68
C SER A 138 -82.39 32.34 28.47
N ASN A 139 -82.72 32.79 27.25
CA ASN A 139 -82.30 32.11 26.02
C ASN A 139 -80.77 32.19 25.83
N GLN A 140 -80.14 33.34 26.12
CA GLN A 140 -78.69 33.50 26.09
C GLN A 140 -77.99 32.61 27.11
N ALA A 141 -78.50 32.52 28.33
CA ALA A 141 -77.96 31.62 29.35
C ALA A 141 -78.06 30.14 28.93
N ARG A 142 -79.17 29.76 28.28
CA ARG A 142 -79.35 28.40 27.74
C ARG A 142 -78.37 28.09 26.61
N THR A 143 -78.22 29.00 25.65
CA THR A 143 -77.25 28.83 24.54
C THR A 143 -75.82 28.77 25.07
N LEU A 144 -75.42 29.66 25.97
CA LEU A 144 -74.10 29.61 26.62
C LEU A 144 -73.87 28.30 27.38
N GLN A 145 -74.90 27.75 28.03
CA GLN A 145 -74.80 26.46 28.71
C GLN A 145 -74.60 25.30 27.72
N GLU A 146 -75.25 25.34 26.55
CA GLU A 146 -75.06 24.38 25.46
C GLU A 146 -73.66 24.50 24.83
N ASP A 147 -73.17 25.73 24.64
CA ASP A 147 -71.82 26.01 24.13
C ASP A 147 -70.75 25.50 25.10
N ILE A 148 -70.89 25.77 26.40
CA ILE A 148 -69.97 25.25 27.44
C ILE A 148 -69.93 23.73 27.41
N LYS A 149 -71.08 23.07 27.28
CA LYS A 149 -71.16 21.60 27.18
C LYS A 149 -70.42 21.08 25.95
N THR A 150 -70.59 21.76 24.81
CA THR A 150 -69.91 21.41 23.55
C THR A 150 -68.40 21.60 23.67
N LEU A 151 -67.96 22.75 24.17
CA LEU A 151 -66.54 23.05 24.39
C LEU A 151 -65.87 22.10 25.38
N LEU A 152 -66.58 21.65 26.41
CA LEU A 152 -66.08 20.63 27.33
C LEU A 152 -65.88 19.27 26.63
N ALA A 153 -66.80 18.89 25.75
CA ALA A 153 -66.68 17.66 24.95
C ALA A 153 -65.50 17.74 23.97
N GLU A 154 -65.34 18.87 23.26
CA GLU A 154 -64.21 19.12 22.37
C GLU A 154 -62.88 19.10 23.13
N ARG A 155 -62.80 19.78 24.28
CA ARG A 155 -61.62 19.74 25.15
C ARG A 155 -61.30 18.31 25.57
N GLN A 156 -62.29 17.50 25.94
CA GLN A 156 -62.07 16.10 26.31
C GLN A 156 -61.54 15.29 25.13
N GLN A 157 -62.06 15.51 23.92
CA GLN A 157 -61.57 14.88 22.71
C GLN A 157 -60.11 15.29 22.40
N LEU A 158 -59.79 16.58 22.48
CA LEU A 158 -58.42 17.08 22.28
C LEU A 158 -57.44 16.50 23.30
N VAL A 159 -57.85 16.36 24.56
CA VAL A 159 -57.02 15.70 25.59
C VAL A 159 -56.78 14.22 25.24
N ARG A 160 -57.79 13.51 24.73
CA ARG A 160 -57.60 12.11 24.26
C ARG A 160 -56.64 12.04 23.08
N GLN A 161 -56.79 12.92 22.09
CA GLN A 161 -55.88 12.99 20.94
C GLN A 161 -54.44 13.33 21.37
N LYS A 162 -54.26 14.29 22.29
CA LYS A 162 -52.95 14.63 22.85
C LYS A 162 -52.32 13.41 23.54
N ASN A 163 -53.10 12.67 24.33
CA ASN A 163 -52.60 11.49 25.03
C ASN A 163 -52.22 10.38 24.06
N ASP A 164 -53.04 10.11 23.04
CA ASP A 164 -52.74 9.12 22.00
C ASP A 164 -51.47 9.51 21.22
N LEU A 165 -51.36 10.76 20.80
CA LEU A 165 -50.17 11.26 20.10
C LEU A 165 -48.91 11.17 20.98
N SER A 166 -49.04 11.47 22.29
CA SER A 166 -47.92 11.32 23.24
C SER A 166 -47.48 9.86 23.38
N GLN A 167 -48.42 8.91 23.37
CA GLN A 167 -48.10 7.48 23.36
C GLN A 167 -47.45 7.04 22.05
N GLN A 168 -47.90 7.56 20.91
CA GLN A 168 -47.27 7.30 19.61
C GLN A 168 -45.82 7.82 19.57
N ILE A 169 -45.59 9.04 20.06
CA ILE A 169 -44.24 9.62 20.17
C ILE A 169 -43.35 8.75 21.05
N ALA A 170 -43.83 8.30 22.21
CA ALA A 170 -43.06 7.42 23.09
C ALA A 170 -42.72 6.08 22.41
N ARG A 171 -43.66 5.48 21.67
CA ARG A 171 -43.43 4.26 20.89
C ARG A 171 -42.39 4.48 19.79
N PHE A 172 -42.47 5.58 19.04
CA PHE A 172 -41.49 5.90 18.00
C PHE A 172 -40.10 6.19 18.58
N GLN A 173 -40.01 6.89 19.71
CA GLN A 173 -38.74 7.11 20.39
C GLN A 173 -38.09 5.78 20.82
N GLU A 174 -38.88 4.82 21.31
CA GLU A 174 -38.35 3.51 21.66
C GLU A 174 -37.91 2.73 20.42
N GLN A 175 -38.68 2.77 19.33
CA GLN A 175 -38.29 2.17 18.05
C GLN A 175 -36.99 2.79 17.49
N LEU A 176 -36.82 4.11 17.60
CA LEU A 176 -35.60 4.79 17.20
C LEU A 176 -34.41 4.33 18.05
N LYS A 177 -34.55 4.26 19.39
CA LYS A 177 -33.48 3.74 20.25
C LYS A 177 -33.08 2.31 19.89
N VAL A 178 -34.04 1.44 19.58
CA VAL A 178 -33.76 0.06 19.15
C VAL A 178 -33.04 0.06 17.80
N LYS A 179 -33.47 0.88 16.83
CA LYS A 179 -32.79 1.01 15.54
C LYS A 179 -31.38 1.59 15.67
N ASP A 180 -31.18 2.59 16.51
CA ASP A 180 -29.87 3.19 16.76
C ASP A 180 -28.91 2.17 17.38
N ARG A 181 -29.39 1.34 18.32
CA ARG A 181 -28.62 0.21 18.85
C ARG A 181 -28.26 -0.80 17.76
N ALA A 182 -29.23 -1.19 16.92
CA ALA A 182 -29.00 -2.14 15.83
C ALA A 182 -28.01 -1.59 14.79
N LEU A 183 -28.10 -0.31 14.44
CA LEU A 183 -27.15 0.37 13.56
C LEU A 183 -25.76 0.40 14.19
N SER A 184 -25.64 0.76 15.47
CA SER A 184 -24.35 0.75 16.17
C SER A 184 -23.71 -0.65 16.23
N GLU A 185 -24.51 -1.69 16.47
CA GLU A 185 -24.04 -3.08 16.42
C GLU A 185 -23.57 -3.48 15.01
N GLN A 186 -24.29 -3.02 13.98
CA GLN A 186 -23.92 -3.25 12.58
C GLN A 186 -22.63 -2.51 12.22
N ASP A 187 -22.46 -1.26 12.65
CA ASP A 187 -21.23 -0.49 12.45
C ASP A 187 -20.03 -1.16 13.12
N GLN A 188 -20.20 -1.70 14.34
CA GLN A 188 -19.16 -2.49 15.00
C GLN A 188 -18.83 -3.78 14.24
N LYS A 189 -19.83 -4.46 13.64
CA LYS A 189 -19.59 -5.62 12.78
C LYS A 189 -18.82 -5.23 11.52
N ILE A 190 -19.20 -4.14 10.87
CA ILE A 190 -18.51 -3.61 9.69
C ILE A 190 -17.07 -3.27 10.04
N ALA A 191 -16.82 -2.52 11.13
CA ALA A 191 -15.47 -2.17 11.57
C ALA A 191 -14.59 -3.40 11.82
N ARG A 192 -15.13 -4.44 12.48
CA ARG A 192 -14.44 -5.73 12.67
C ARG A 192 -14.12 -6.41 11.34
N GLN A 193 -15.06 -6.43 10.40
CA GLN A 193 -14.86 -7.00 9.07
C GLN A 193 -13.81 -6.24 8.27
N THR A 194 -13.82 -4.90 8.32
CA THR A 194 -12.81 -4.04 7.68
C THR A 194 -11.42 -4.35 8.21
N GLU A 195 -11.26 -4.53 9.52
CA GLU A 195 -9.97 -4.90 10.11
C GLU A 195 -9.52 -6.31 9.66
N ILE A 196 -10.43 -7.29 9.64
CA ILE A 196 -10.14 -8.64 9.12
C ILE A 196 -9.71 -8.57 7.65
N LEU A 197 -10.38 -7.77 6.82
CA LEU A 197 -10.03 -7.61 5.40
C LEU A 197 -8.64 -6.97 5.25
N LYS A 198 -8.31 -5.96 6.06
CA LYS A 198 -6.98 -5.34 6.08
C LYS A 198 -5.88 -6.34 6.47
N GLN A 199 -6.13 -7.18 7.48
CA GLN A 199 -5.21 -8.24 7.89
C GLN A 199 -5.03 -9.28 6.78
N ARG A 200 -6.13 -9.73 6.14
CA ARG A 200 -6.08 -10.66 5.01
C ARG A 200 -5.32 -10.09 3.83
N GLN A 201 -5.51 -8.82 3.50
CA GLN A 201 -4.79 -8.16 2.42
C GLN A 201 -3.29 -8.06 2.70
N THR A 202 -2.92 -7.73 3.95
CA THR A 202 -1.51 -7.74 4.37
C THR A 202 -0.91 -9.14 4.27
N ARG A 203 -1.66 -10.17 4.68
CA ARG A 203 -1.22 -11.57 4.56
C ARG A 203 -1.06 -12.02 3.11
N LEU A 204 -1.97 -11.61 2.22
CA LEU A 204 -1.87 -11.89 0.79
C LEU A 204 -0.62 -11.24 0.19
N GLN A 205 -0.34 -9.98 0.49
CA GLN A 205 0.88 -9.30 0.04
C GLN A 205 2.15 -10.01 0.53
N GLU A 206 2.16 -10.49 1.77
CA GLU A 206 3.30 -11.24 2.30
C GLU A 206 3.47 -12.60 1.61
N LEU A 207 2.37 -13.32 1.35
CA LEU A 207 2.38 -14.57 0.60
C LEU A 207 2.85 -14.37 -0.85
N GLU A 208 2.42 -13.29 -1.52
CA GLU A 208 2.90 -12.95 -2.86
C GLU A 208 4.41 -12.68 -2.88
N LYS A 209 4.94 -11.98 -1.86
CA LYS A 209 6.39 -11.78 -1.72
C LYS A 209 7.12 -13.11 -1.51
N GLN A 210 6.61 -13.97 -0.63
CA GLN A 210 7.18 -15.30 -0.40
C GLN A 210 7.16 -16.15 -1.66
N GLN A 211 6.07 -16.13 -2.42
CA GLN A 211 5.95 -16.86 -3.67
C GLN A 211 6.97 -16.36 -4.71
N ARG A 212 7.15 -15.05 -4.85
CA ARG A 212 8.18 -14.48 -5.76
C ARG A 212 9.60 -14.89 -5.32
N LEU A 213 9.88 -14.89 -4.02
CA LEU A 213 11.17 -15.29 -3.50
C LEU A 213 11.44 -16.78 -3.76
N LEU A 214 10.42 -17.64 -3.56
CA LEU A 214 10.51 -19.06 -3.88
C LEU A 214 10.68 -19.29 -5.38
N GLN A 215 9.95 -18.56 -6.22
CA GLN A 215 10.11 -18.64 -7.67
C GLN A 215 11.54 -18.26 -8.09
N GLY A 216 12.09 -17.19 -7.53
CA GLY A 216 13.50 -16.82 -7.80
C GLY A 216 14.51 -17.89 -7.39
N LYS A 217 14.27 -18.60 -6.27
CA LYS A 217 15.11 -19.74 -5.85
C LYS A 217 14.97 -20.94 -6.80
N ILE A 218 13.77 -21.22 -7.29
CA ILE A 218 13.54 -22.28 -8.27
C ILE A 218 14.28 -21.94 -9.57
N ASP A 219 14.13 -20.71 -10.08
CA ASP A 219 14.82 -20.26 -11.29
C ASP A 219 16.36 -20.32 -11.13
N GLU A 220 16.89 -20.03 -9.94
CA GLU A 220 18.32 -20.19 -9.62
C GLU A 220 18.75 -21.66 -9.61
N GLN A 221 17.95 -22.55 -9.00
CA GLN A 221 18.20 -23.99 -9.01
C GLN A 221 18.13 -24.57 -10.43
N ASP A 222 17.16 -24.16 -11.24
CA ASP A 222 17.03 -24.62 -12.63
C ASP A 222 18.26 -24.21 -13.47
N ARG A 223 18.81 -23.01 -13.24
CA ARG A 223 20.07 -22.59 -13.86
C ARG A 223 21.24 -23.46 -13.41
N LEU A 224 21.33 -23.78 -12.12
CA LEU A 224 22.38 -24.65 -11.59
C LEU A 224 22.27 -26.07 -12.16
N ILE A 225 21.06 -26.62 -12.21
CA ILE A 225 20.78 -27.93 -12.81
C ILE A 225 21.22 -27.92 -14.27
N GLY A 226 20.83 -26.90 -15.06
CA GLY A 226 21.26 -26.79 -16.45
C GLY A 226 22.78 -26.69 -16.63
N GLN A 227 23.49 -26.04 -15.70
CA GLN A 227 24.96 -26.01 -15.70
C GLN A 227 25.57 -27.37 -15.35
N LEU A 228 24.99 -28.08 -14.37
CA LEU A 228 25.43 -29.41 -13.97
C LEU A 228 25.18 -30.43 -15.08
N ASP A 229 24.03 -30.40 -15.74
CA ASP A 229 23.69 -31.27 -16.86
C ASP A 229 24.68 -31.08 -18.02
N LYS A 230 25.07 -29.83 -18.31
CA LYS A 230 26.11 -29.54 -19.30
C LYS A 230 27.46 -30.12 -18.89
N SER A 231 27.86 -29.94 -17.62
CA SER A 231 29.11 -30.48 -17.08
C SER A 231 29.13 -32.01 -17.11
N ILE A 232 28.01 -32.67 -16.79
CA ILE A 232 27.85 -34.12 -16.88
C ILE A 232 27.98 -34.56 -18.34
N SER A 233 27.29 -33.92 -19.28
CA SER A 233 27.41 -34.23 -20.71
C SER A 233 28.84 -34.09 -21.23
N ASP A 234 29.55 -33.02 -20.84
CA ASP A 234 30.95 -32.80 -21.23
C ASP A 234 31.86 -33.90 -20.65
N LYS A 235 31.62 -34.31 -19.40
CA LYS A 235 32.35 -35.41 -18.75
C LYS A 235 32.05 -36.76 -19.40
N ASP A 236 30.80 -37.05 -19.73
CA ASP A 236 30.41 -38.29 -20.39
C ASP A 236 31.07 -38.42 -21.77
N GLN A 237 31.15 -37.32 -22.53
CA GLN A 237 31.87 -37.28 -23.79
C GLN A 237 33.38 -37.52 -23.60
N SER A 238 33.98 -36.92 -22.58
CA SER A 238 35.38 -37.16 -22.24
C SER A 238 35.64 -38.60 -21.78
N LEU A 239 34.75 -39.17 -20.98
CA LEU A 239 34.82 -40.57 -20.53
C LEU A 239 34.75 -41.52 -21.72
N LYS A 240 33.79 -41.31 -22.62
CA LYS A 240 33.67 -42.11 -23.84
C LYS A 240 34.94 -42.04 -24.71
N SER A 241 35.52 -40.85 -24.89
CA SER A 241 36.78 -40.71 -25.61
C SER A 241 37.94 -41.44 -24.91
N LYS A 242 37.99 -41.41 -23.58
CA LYS A 242 38.99 -42.16 -22.80
C LYS A 242 38.79 -43.66 -22.86
N GLU A 243 37.55 -44.14 -22.86
CA GLU A 243 37.23 -45.57 -23.03
C GLU A 243 37.66 -46.06 -24.42
N GLU A 244 37.43 -45.27 -25.47
CA GLU A 244 37.89 -45.56 -26.82
C GLU A 244 39.43 -45.63 -26.89
N GLN A 245 40.12 -44.65 -26.29
CA GLN A 245 41.59 -44.67 -26.19
C GLN A 245 42.11 -45.85 -25.38
N LEU A 246 41.48 -46.20 -24.27
CA LEU A 246 41.86 -47.34 -23.44
C LEU A 246 41.73 -48.64 -24.24
N LYS A 247 40.62 -48.81 -24.96
CA LYS A 247 40.39 -49.99 -25.81
C LYS A 247 41.40 -50.09 -26.95
N GLU A 248 41.80 -48.96 -27.53
CA GLU A 248 42.87 -48.90 -28.53
C GLU A 248 44.22 -49.31 -27.91
N LEU A 249 44.58 -48.75 -26.76
CA LEU A 249 45.80 -49.09 -26.03
C LEU A 249 45.82 -50.55 -25.58
N GLU A 250 44.71 -51.11 -25.11
CA GLU A 250 44.58 -52.53 -24.78
C GLU A 250 44.79 -53.41 -26.02
N SER A 251 44.26 -53.00 -27.18
CA SER A 251 44.46 -53.70 -28.45
C SER A 251 45.93 -53.64 -28.90
N GLN A 252 46.57 -52.48 -28.77
CA GLN A 252 48.01 -52.31 -29.03
C GLN A 252 48.86 -53.15 -28.08
N GLN A 253 48.51 -53.19 -26.78
CA GLN A 253 49.23 -53.97 -25.79
C GLN A 253 49.07 -55.47 -26.03
N ALA A 254 47.88 -55.93 -26.41
CA ALA A 254 47.64 -57.33 -26.79
C ALA A 254 48.43 -57.72 -28.04
N PHE A 255 48.52 -56.82 -29.04
CA PHE A 255 49.33 -57.00 -30.23
C PHE A 255 50.83 -57.11 -29.88
N LEU A 256 51.36 -56.13 -29.14
CA LEU A 256 52.75 -56.10 -28.68
C LEU A 256 53.10 -57.32 -27.83
N LYS A 257 52.20 -57.74 -26.93
CA LYS A 257 52.41 -58.94 -26.10
C LYS A 257 52.53 -60.19 -26.97
N ARG A 258 51.69 -60.33 -28.01
CA ARG A 258 51.79 -61.44 -28.96
C ARG A 258 53.07 -61.38 -29.78
N GLU A 259 53.52 -60.19 -30.17
CA GLU A 259 54.79 -60.00 -30.89
C GLU A 259 55.99 -60.36 -29.99
N VAL A 260 55.96 -59.96 -28.72
CA VAL A 260 56.96 -60.37 -27.72
C VAL A 260 56.94 -61.87 -27.50
N GLU A 261 55.77 -62.50 -27.37
CA GLU A 261 55.66 -63.96 -27.19
C GLU A 261 56.21 -64.74 -28.40
N VAL A 262 55.97 -64.25 -29.63
CA VAL A 262 56.60 -64.78 -30.86
C VAL A 262 58.12 -64.55 -30.83
N LEU A 263 58.58 -63.40 -30.34
CA LEU A 263 60.00 -63.10 -30.21
C LEU A 263 60.67 -63.95 -29.11
N GLU A 264 59.98 -64.22 -28.01
CA GLU A 264 60.46 -65.05 -26.90
C GLU A 264 60.53 -66.53 -27.31
N ASP A 265 59.55 -67.03 -28.08
CA ASP A 265 59.61 -68.34 -28.72
C ASP A 265 60.81 -68.43 -29.70
N TYR A 266 61.03 -67.34 -30.45
CA TYR A 266 62.21 -67.18 -31.32
C TYR A 266 63.54 -67.15 -30.52
N TYR A 267 63.57 -66.52 -29.35
CA TYR A 267 64.74 -66.43 -28.47
C TYR A 267 65.00 -67.71 -27.66
N GLN A 268 63.96 -68.44 -27.23
CA GLN A 268 64.11 -69.77 -26.62
C GLN A 268 64.75 -70.75 -27.61
N THR A 269 64.34 -70.71 -28.88
CA THR A 269 64.97 -71.47 -29.96
C THR A 269 66.42 -71.04 -30.23
N TYR A 270 66.80 -69.80 -29.91
CA TYR A 270 68.18 -69.25 -30.10
C TYR A 270 69.11 -69.43 -28.88
N GLN A 271 68.56 -69.66 -27.68
CA GLN A 271 69.35 -69.86 -26.45
C GLN A 271 70.04 -71.23 -26.42
N GLU A 272 69.54 -72.24 -27.15
CA GLU A 272 70.23 -73.53 -27.34
C GLU A 272 71.55 -73.42 -28.16
N LEU A 273 71.84 -72.25 -28.76
CA LEU A 273 72.97 -72.05 -29.69
C LEU A 273 74.15 -71.21 -29.14
N ARG A 274 74.14 -70.76 -27.88
CA ARG A 274 75.02 -69.67 -27.41
C ARG A 274 76.07 -70.01 -26.34
N GLU A 275 76.75 -71.16 -26.44
CA GLU A 275 77.87 -71.51 -25.54
C GLU A 275 79.26 -70.97 -25.94
N ARG A 276 79.43 -70.16 -26.99
CA ARG A 276 80.78 -69.77 -27.48
C ARG A 276 81.23 -68.35 -27.11
N ARG A 277 82.42 -68.25 -26.51
CA ARG A 277 83.10 -67.01 -26.11
C ARG A 277 83.39 -66.10 -27.31
N ILE A 278 83.10 -64.80 -27.17
CA ILE A 278 83.38 -63.77 -28.19
C ILE A 278 84.90 -63.60 -28.33
N ALA A 279 85.40 -63.69 -29.56
CA ALA A 279 86.81 -63.62 -29.94
C ALA A 279 87.19 -62.31 -30.65
N ILE A 280 86.28 -61.74 -31.46
CA ILE A 280 86.47 -60.45 -32.14
C ILE A 280 85.23 -59.61 -31.90
N VAL A 281 85.41 -58.33 -31.58
CA VAL A 281 84.29 -57.37 -31.41
C VAL A 281 84.10 -56.55 -32.69
N ARG A 282 82.86 -56.13 -32.96
CA ARG A 282 82.54 -55.24 -34.06
C ARG A 282 83.34 -53.94 -33.94
N GLY A 283 83.94 -53.51 -35.04
CA GLY A 283 84.80 -52.32 -35.09
C GLY A 283 86.21 -52.54 -34.56
N GLN A 284 86.58 -53.76 -34.14
CA GLN A 284 87.97 -54.07 -33.82
C GLN A 284 88.84 -53.97 -35.08
N VAL A 285 89.98 -53.28 -34.97
CA VAL A 285 90.95 -53.15 -36.06
C VAL A 285 91.73 -54.47 -36.19
N LEU A 286 91.68 -55.07 -37.37
CA LEU A 286 92.36 -56.33 -37.68
C LEU A 286 93.68 -56.11 -38.42
N SER A 287 93.78 -55.04 -39.21
CA SER A 287 95.05 -54.57 -39.78
C SER A 287 95.04 -53.07 -40.01
N PHE A 288 96.23 -52.49 -40.07
CA PHE A 288 96.48 -51.06 -40.13
C PHE A 288 97.74 -50.80 -40.95
N ALA A 289 97.70 -49.91 -41.95
CA ALA A 289 98.90 -49.42 -42.62
C ALA A 289 98.72 -48.01 -43.20
N ALA A 290 99.82 -47.25 -43.20
CA ALA A 290 99.95 -46.05 -44.02
C ALA A 290 100.49 -46.44 -45.42
N VAL A 291 99.81 -46.01 -46.47
CA VAL A 291 100.11 -46.38 -47.86
C VAL A 291 100.19 -45.14 -48.74
N ARG A 292 101.21 -45.10 -49.61
CA ARG A 292 101.32 -44.15 -50.71
C ARG A 292 101.47 -44.93 -52.01
N ILE A 293 100.52 -44.77 -52.91
CA ILE A 293 100.50 -45.51 -54.17
C ILE A 293 101.04 -44.61 -55.28
N VAL A 294 102.36 -44.67 -55.52
CA VAL A 294 103.02 -43.88 -56.58
C VAL A 294 102.77 -44.49 -57.96
N ASP A 295 102.77 -45.82 -58.07
CA ASP A 295 102.35 -46.57 -59.26
C ASP A 295 100.92 -47.10 -59.05
N PRO A 296 99.92 -46.66 -59.83
CA PRO A 296 98.54 -47.15 -59.73
C PRO A 296 98.42 -48.67 -59.86
N ASN A 297 99.33 -49.35 -60.55
CA ASN A 297 99.32 -50.81 -60.69
C ASN A 297 99.73 -51.53 -59.39
N ALA A 298 100.40 -50.84 -58.47
CA ALA A 298 100.81 -51.40 -57.17
C ALA A 298 99.68 -51.38 -56.12
N VAL A 299 98.52 -50.75 -56.41
CA VAL A 299 97.39 -50.62 -55.48
C VAL A 299 96.85 -51.96 -55.01
N VAL A 300 96.74 -52.93 -55.93
CA VAL A 300 96.20 -54.27 -55.65
C VAL A 300 97.09 -55.00 -54.65
N GLY A 301 98.40 -54.99 -54.87
CA GLY A 301 99.37 -55.63 -53.97
C GLY A 301 99.46 -54.96 -52.58
N ALA A 302 99.15 -53.67 -52.46
CA ALA A 302 99.05 -53.00 -51.17
C ALA A 302 97.81 -53.44 -50.37
N ILE A 303 96.65 -53.54 -51.04
CA ILE A 303 95.40 -54.00 -50.41
C ILE A 303 95.48 -55.48 -50.04
N ASP A 304 96.04 -56.32 -50.89
CA ASP A 304 96.21 -57.76 -50.60
C ASP A 304 97.07 -58.00 -49.36
N ARG A 305 98.11 -57.19 -49.15
CA ARG A 305 98.93 -57.26 -47.93
C ARG A 305 98.12 -56.88 -46.69
N LEU A 306 97.32 -55.82 -46.75
CA LEU A 306 96.44 -55.38 -45.66
C LEU A 306 95.39 -56.44 -45.30
N LEU A 307 94.74 -57.03 -46.29
CA LEU A 307 93.75 -58.09 -46.09
C LEU A 307 94.40 -59.38 -45.57
N SER A 308 95.60 -59.72 -46.05
CA SER A 308 96.35 -60.87 -45.54
C SER A 308 96.75 -60.70 -44.08
N GLN A 309 97.16 -59.49 -43.68
CA GLN A 309 97.44 -59.18 -42.28
C GLN A 309 96.18 -59.26 -41.42
N ALA A 310 95.06 -58.68 -41.88
CA ALA A 310 93.77 -58.78 -41.18
C ALA A 310 93.33 -60.24 -41.01
N ASN A 311 93.58 -61.06 -42.03
CA ASN A 311 93.28 -62.49 -41.99
C ASN A 311 94.08 -63.22 -40.91
N ARG A 312 95.37 -62.91 -40.75
CA ARG A 312 96.21 -63.48 -39.67
C ARG A 312 95.68 -63.08 -38.29
N THR A 313 95.36 -61.80 -38.10
CA THR A 313 94.78 -61.31 -36.84
C THR A 313 93.45 -62.01 -36.53
N ALA A 314 92.58 -62.13 -37.54
CA ALA A 314 91.29 -62.80 -37.40
C ALA A 314 91.44 -64.29 -37.00
N ILE A 315 92.35 -65.03 -37.65
CA ILE A 315 92.65 -66.44 -37.32
C ILE A 315 93.19 -66.55 -35.89
N SER A 316 94.15 -65.70 -35.51
CA SER A 316 94.71 -65.76 -34.15
C SER A 316 93.66 -65.55 -33.06
N ALA A 317 92.66 -64.71 -33.33
CA ALA A 317 91.57 -64.44 -32.40
C ALA A 317 90.52 -65.56 -32.39
N THR A 318 90.06 -66.03 -33.55
CA THR A 318 88.97 -67.01 -33.63
C THR A 318 89.42 -68.46 -33.58
N GLN A 319 90.66 -68.78 -33.96
CA GLN A 319 91.19 -70.14 -34.09
C GLN A 319 92.65 -70.27 -33.56
N PRO A 320 92.90 -69.99 -32.26
CA PRO A 320 94.27 -69.95 -31.70
C PRO A 320 95.02 -71.30 -31.69
N SER A 321 94.35 -72.43 -31.90
CA SER A 321 94.95 -73.77 -31.90
C SER A 321 95.31 -74.31 -33.30
N ASN A 322 95.16 -73.49 -34.34
CA ASN A 322 95.32 -73.90 -35.74
C ASN A 322 96.35 -73.00 -36.44
N GLU A 323 97.64 -73.26 -36.21
CA GLU A 323 98.74 -72.43 -36.72
C GLU A 323 99.06 -72.65 -38.21
N GLU A 324 98.46 -73.63 -38.89
CA GLU A 324 98.82 -74.03 -40.27
C GLU A 324 97.80 -73.64 -41.36
N VAL A 325 96.84 -72.76 -41.08
CA VAL A 325 95.71 -72.55 -42.00
C VAL A 325 96.00 -71.46 -43.06
N ARG A 326 96.11 -71.87 -44.33
CA ARG A 326 96.12 -70.99 -45.53
C ARG A 326 94.74 -70.44 -45.93
N GLU A 327 93.74 -70.53 -45.05
CA GLU A 327 92.35 -70.16 -45.36
C GLU A 327 92.14 -68.64 -45.20
N ARG A 328 91.37 -68.07 -46.14
CA ARG A 328 90.91 -66.68 -46.05
C ARG A 328 89.60 -66.64 -45.25
N VAL A 329 89.73 -66.51 -43.93
CA VAL A 329 88.60 -66.29 -43.00
C VAL A 329 88.03 -64.89 -43.14
N VAL A 330 88.87 -63.90 -43.48
CA VAL A 330 88.41 -62.52 -43.69
C VAL A 330 87.66 -62.41 -45.02
N LYS A 331 86.42 -61.93 -44.96
CA LYS A 331 85.54 -61.68 -46.10
C LYS A 331 85.30 -60.19 -46.28
N ILE A 332 85.67 -59.66 -47.44
CA ILE A 332 85.36 -58.30 -47.89
C ILE A 332 84.69 -58.39 -49.26
N THR A 333 83.70 -57.54 -49.53
CA THR A 333 83.00 -57.57 -50.82
C THR A 333 83.86 -56.98 -51.94
N LYS A 334 83.65 -57.43 -53.18
CA LYS A 334 84.34 -56.88 -54.35
C LYS A 334 84.14 -55.36 -54.48
N ALA A 335 82.90 -54.89 -54.29
CA ALA A 335 82.56 -53.47 -54.33
C ALA A 335 83.35 -52.63 -53.30
N GLN A 336 83.53 -53.14 -52.08
CA GLN A 336 84.34 -52.45 -51.06
C GLN A 336 85.82 -52.38 -51.42
N VAL A 337 86.36 -53.44 -52.04
CA VAL A 337 87.76 -53.44 -52.52
C VAL A 337 87.93 -52.47 -53.69
N GLU A 338 86.99 -52.44 -54.63
CA GLU A 338 86.97 -51.48 -55.75
C GLU A 338 86.88 -50.03 -55.28
N GLN A 339 86.05 -49.75 -54.28
CA GLN A 339 85.96 -48.44 -53.65
C GLN A 339 87.28 -48.04 -52.97
N LEU A 340 87.89 -48.97 -52.21
CA LEU A 340 89.18 -48.75 -51.57
C LEU A 340 90.28 -48.43 -52.62
N MET A 341 90.34 -49.19 -53.71
CA MET A 341 91.27 -48.94 -54.82
C MET A 341 91.04 -47.56 -55.44
N ALA A 342 89.78 -47.18 -55.68
CA ALA A 342 89.45 -45.88 -56.27
C ALA A 342 89.87 -44.69 -55.38
N GLN A 343 89.82 -44.87 -54.05
CA GLN A 343 90.17 -43.81 -53.09
C GLN A 343 91.68 -43.60 -52.94
N ILE A 344 92.49 -44.66 -52.96
CA ILE A 344 93.93 -44.57 -52.64
C ILE A 344 94.86 -44.50 -53.86
N LYS A 345 94.33 -44.55 -55.09
CA LYS A 345 95.11 -44.58 -56.36
C LYS A 345 95.63 -43.23 -56.85
N ASP A 346 95.35 -42.13 -56.14
CA ASP A 346 95.61 -40.77 -56.62
C ASP A 346 97.02 -40.23 -56.28
N GLY A 347 97.90 -41.07 -55.71
CA GLY A 347 99.28 -40.72 -55.38
C GLY A 347 99.48 -40.04 -54.02
N ARG A 348 98.41 -39.76 -53.28
CA ARG A 348 98.47 -39.17 -51.94
C ARG A 348 98.75 -40.23 -50.85
N ASP A 349 99.16 -39.75 -49.69
CA ASP A 349 99.38 -40.60 -48.52
C ASP A 349 98.04 -40.88 -47.83
N TYR A 350 97.74 -42.16 -47.61
CA TYR A 350 96.52 -42.61 -46.94
C TYR A 350 96.83 -43.51 -45.75
N VAL A 351 95.90 -43.56 -44.81
CA VAL A 351 95.85 -44.53 -43.72
C VAL A 351 94.67 -45.44 -44.00
N VAL A 352 94.93 -46.75 -44.06
CA VAL A 352 93.89 -47.76 -44.31
C VAL A 352 93.82 -48.68 -43.10
N ARG A 353 92.61 -48.84 -42.58
CA ARG A 353 92.26 -49.79 -41.52
C ARG A 353 91.32 -50.84 -42.06
N ILE A 354 91.54 -52.09 -41.68
CA ILE A 354 90.57 -53.16 -41.89
C ILE A 354 89.90 -53.44 -40.55
N LEU A 355 88.59 -53.20 -40.47
CA LEU A 355 87.81 -53.34 -39.24
C LEU A 355 86.80 -54.48 -39.37
N SER A 356 86.57 -55.16 -38.25
CA SER A 356 85.54 -56.17 -38.11
C SER A 356 84.13 -55.58 -38.29
N ALA A 357 83.30 -56.18 -39.14
CA ALA A 357 81.93 -55.74 -39.40
C ALA A 357 80.92 -56.21 -38.33
N GLY A 358 81.30 -57.17 -37.47
CA GLY A 358 80.43 -57.80 -36.48
C GLY A 358 81.19 -58.35 -35.27
N ASN A 359 80.44 -58.93 -34.32
CA ASN A 359 81.03 -59.71 -33.23
C ASN A 359 81.19 -61.15 -33.70
N TYR A 360 82.36 -61.74 -33.52
CA TYR A 360 82.67 -63.10 -33.94
C TYR A 360 83.12 -63.93 -32.75
N VAL A 361 82.75 -65.22 -32.72
CA VAL A 361 83.06 -66.14 -31.62
C VAL A 361 84.19 -67.10 -31.97
N GLN A 362 84.77 -67.75 -30.96
CA GLN A 362 85.80 -68.76 -31.18
C GLN A 362 85.28 -69.92 -32.05
N GLY A 363 86.06 -70.33 -33.05
CA GLY A 363 85.72 -71.37 -34.04
C GLY A 363 84.99 -70.86 -35.29
N GLU A 364 84.68 -69.57 -35.38
CA GLU A 364 84.02 -69.00 -36.55
C GLU A 364 84.98 -68.93 -37.75
N LYS A 365 84.48 -69.37 -38.91
CA LYS A 365 85.27 -69.54 -40.13
C LYS A 365 85.22 -68.35 -41.07
N GLU A 366 84.31 -67.40 -40.82
CA GLU A 366 84.13 -66.22 -41.65
C GLU A 366 84.02 -64.95 -40.81
N VAL A 367 84.96 -64.02 -41.03
CA VAL A 367 85.00 -62.71 -40.37
C VAL A 367 84.79 -61.66 -41.45
N ARG A 368 83.61 -61.04 -41.48
CA ARG A 368 83.34 -59.96 -42.45
C ARG A 368 84.03 -58.69 -41.98
N VAL A 369 84.64 -57.99 -42.93
CA VAL A 369 85.37 -56.76 -42.66
C VAL A 369 84.96 -55.64 -43.60
N PHE A 370 85.26 -54.42 -43.21
CA PHE A 370 85.21 -53.25 -44.09
C PHE A 370 86.50 -52.46 -43.95
N ALA A 371 86.86 -51.73 -45.00
CA ALA A 371 88.00 -50.83 -44.99
C ALA A 371 87.56 -49.41 -44.61
N ASP A 372 88.33 -48.77 -43.75
CA ASP A 372 88.20 -47.35 -43.42
C ASP A 372 89.47 -46.62 -43.86
N VAL A 373 89.28 -45.50 -44.57
CA VAL A 373 90.34 -44.81 -45.31
C VAL A 373 90.32 -43.33 -44.95
N ALA A 374 91.47 -42.81 -44.53
CA ALA A 374 91.66 -41.40 -44.25
C ALA A 374 92.96 -40.90 -44.89
N LEU A 375 93.03 -39.61 -45.25
CA LEU A 375 94.28 -39.00 -45.69
C LEU A 375 95.30 -38.99 -44.55
N ASN A 376 96.54 -39.39 -44.85
CA ASN A 376 97.64 -39.36 -43.90
C ASN A 376 98.30 -37.98 -43.85
N GLN A 377 97.60 -37.03 -43.23
CA GLN A 377 98.05 -35.66 -43.07
C GLN A 377 98.73 -35.46 -41.72
N LYS A 378 99.57 -34.43 -41.62
CA LYS A 378 100.16 -34.00 -40.35
C LYS A 378 99.04 -33.47 -39.45
N VAL A 379 98.90 -34.06 -38.26
CA VAL A 379 97.86 -33.70 -37.28
C VAL A 379 98.44 -32.86 -36.15
N PHE A 380 99.66 -33.18 -35.69
CA PHE A 380 100.38 -32.43 -34.67
C PHE A 380 101.85 -32.24 -35.06
N GLU A 381 102.40 -31.08 -34.72
CA GLU A 381 103.84 -30.81 -34.80
C GLU A 381 104.56 -31.22 -33.52
N GLN A 382 105.86 -31.44 -33.63
CA GLN A 382 106.71 -31.64 -32.46
C GLN A 382 106.59 -30.44 -31.51
N ASN A 383 106.41 -30.72 -30.21
CA ASN A 383 106.17 -29.76 -29.15
C ASN A 383 104.75 -29.15 -29.09
N ASP A 384 103.81 -29.62 -29.90
CA ASP A 384 102.41 -29.25 -29.72
C ASP A 384 101.89 -29.73 -28.37
N ILE A 385 101.27 -28.82 -27.62
CA ILE A 385 100.57 -29.16 -26.38
C ILE A 385 99.28 -29.86 -26.77
N ILE A 386 99.15 -31.14 -26.42
CA ILE A 386 97.98 -31.98 -26.70
C ILE A 386 96.93 -31.82 -25.59
N ALA A 387 97.33 -31.86 -24.34
CA ALA A 387 96.42 -31.59 -23.23
C ALA A 387 97.18 -30.91 -22.09
N THR A 388 96.44 -30.19 -21.27
CA THR A 388 96.95 -29.56 -20.05
C THR A 388 95.94 -29.79 -18.96
N ILE A 389 96.42 -30.20 -17.80
CA ILE A 389 95.62 -30.29 -16.59
C ILE A 389 96.26 -29.36 -15.56
N SER A 390 95.45 -28.45 -15.02
CA SER A 390 95.86 -27.59 -13.91
C SER A 390 95.85 -28.39 -12.61
N VAL A 391 96.79 -28.08 -11.75
CA VAL A 391 96.89 -28.63 -10.41
C VAL A 391 96.57 -27.47 -9.47
N ASP A 392 95.35 -27.46 -8.94
CA ASP A 392 94.90 -26.36 -8.09
C ASP A 392 95.75 -26.28 -6.82
N SER A 393 96.11 -25.05 -6.44
CA SER A 393 97.04 -24.77 -5.33
C SER A 393 96.56 -25.28 -3.96
N VAL A 394 95.27 -25.58 -3.85
CA VAL A 394 94.63 -26.15 -2.65
C VAL A 394 94.84 -27.67 -2.59
N GLU A 395 94.79 -28.36 -3.73
CA GLU A 395 95.02 -29.81 -3.86
C GLU A 395 96.52 -30.14 -3.93
N ALA A 396 97.34 -29.15 -4.31
CA ALA A 396 98.79 -29.23 -4.43
C ALA A 396 99.51 -29.68 -3.15
N LYS A 397 99.02 -29.27 -1.97
CA LYS A 397 99.70 -29.55 -0.69
C LYS A 397 99.63 -31.01 -0.25
N GLU A 398 98.77 -31.83 -0.85
CA GLU A 398 98.51 -33.23 -0.49
C GLU A 398 98.41 -34.14 -1.73
N LEU A 399 99.24 -33.93 -2.75
CA LEU A 399 99.25 -34.79 -3.94
C LEU A 399 99.71 -36.22 -3.59
N THR A 400 98.76 -37.12 -3.39
CA THR A 400 99.05 -38.55 -3.25
C THR A 400 99.35 -39.18 -4.61
N GLU A 401 99.99 -40.36 -4.59
CA GLU A 401 100.25 -41.13 -5.82
C GLU A 401 98.95 -41.44 -6.58
N THR A 402 97.86 -41.73 -5.86
CA THR A 402 96.54 -42.00 -6.43
C THR A 402 95.92 -40.76 -7.07
N ASP A 403 96.10 -39.57 -6.49
CA ASP A 403 95.61 -38.32 -7.08
C ASP A 403 96.38 -37.97 -8.36
N LEU A 404 97.69 -38.21 -8.37
CA LEU A 404 98.52 -38.05 -9.57
C LEU A 404 98.15 -39.07 -10.66
N GLN A 405 97.86 -40.32 -10.28
CA GLN A 405 97.34 -41.34 -11.21
C GLN A 405 96.03 -40.88 -11.84
N ASN A 406 95.05 -40.46 -11.02
CA ASN A 406 93.76 -39.98 -11.52
C ASN A 406 93.91 -38.77 -12.45
N ARG A 407 94.74 -37.78 -12.09
CA ARG A 407 95.00 -36.62 -12.95
C ARG A 407 95.68 -37.01 -14.24
N LEU A 408 96.61 -37.96 -14.19
CA LEU A 408 97.29 -38.44 -15.37
C LEU A 408 96.34 -39.25 -16.26
N ASP A 409 95.44 -40.05 -15.69
CA ASP A 409 94.39 -40.75 -16.43
C ASP A 409 93.45 -39.76 -17.13
N ILE A 410 93.08 -38.66 -16.46
CA ILE A 410 92.31 -37.56 -17.07
C ILE A 410 93.11 -36.90 -18.20
N LEU A 411 94.39 -36.58 -17.97
CA LEU A 411 95.26 -35.95 -18.96
C LEU A 411 95.45 -36.84 -20.19
N LEU A 412 95.67 -38.13 -19.99
CA LEU A 412 95.82 -39.13 -21.05
C LEU A 412 94.50 -39.35 -21.78
N SER A 413 93.37 -39.41 -21.07
CA SER A 413 92.04 -39.51 -21.68
C SER A 413 91.70 -38.27 -22.52
N ALA A 414 92.00 -37.07 -22.00
CA ALA A 414 91.85 -35.82 -22.73
C ALA A 414 92.77 -35.76 -23.96
N SER A 415 94.01 -36.24 -23.82
CA SER A 415 94.97 -36.35 -24.92
C SER A 415 94.49 -37.33 -25.99
N GLN A 416 93.97 -38.49 -25.58
CA GLN A 416 93.38 -39.48 -26.48
C GLN A 416 92.17 -38.92 -27.20
N PHE A 417 91.26 -38.28 -26.47
CA PHE A 417 90.08 -37.64 -27.05
C PHE A 417 90.48 -36.57 -28.08
N ARG A 418 91.41 -35.67 -27.74
CA ARG A 418 91.88 -34.64 -28.68
C ARG A 418 92.56 -35.26 -29.88
N ALA A 419 93.41 -36.26 -29.70
CA ALA A 419 94.11 -36.93 -30.78
C ALA A 419 93.12 -37.61 -31.73
N ARG A 420 92.15 -38.38 -31.20
CA ARG A 420 91.07 -39.01 -31.99
C ARG A 420 90.25 -37.97 -32.75
N ARG A 421 89.82 -36.90 -32.06
CA ARG A 421 89.03 -35.81 -32.66
C ARG A 421 89.80 -35.06 -33.75
N SER A 422 91.11 -34.91 -33.59
CA SER A 422 91.98 -34.22 -34.57
C SER A 422 92.36 -35.11 -35.75
N GLY A 423 91.99 -36.40 -35.73
CA GLY A 423 92.19 -37.33 -36.82
C GLY A 423 93.32 -38.35 -36.62
N ILE A 424 93.90 -38.48 -35.42
CA ILE A 424 94.81 -39.59 -35.13
C ILE A 424 94.02 -40.89 -35.05
N VAL A 425 94.38 -41.81 -35.93
CA VAL A 425 93.73 -43.09 -36.12
C VAL A 425 94.54 -44.24 -35.54
N GLY A 426 95.88 -44.11 -35.49
CA GLY A 426 96.77 -45.09 -34.86
C GLY A 426 96.79 -45.04 -33.34
N ASP A 427 97.82 -45.68 -32.78
CA ASP A 427 98.00 -45.78 -31.33
C ASP A 427 98.47 -44.47 -30.70
N ILE A 428 98.18 -44.29 -29.42
CA ILE A 428 98.56 -43.12 -28.65
C ILE A 428 99.31 -43.64 -27.44
N GLN A 429 100.57 -43.26 -27.30
CA GLN A 429 101.47 -43.85 -26.33
C GLN A 429 102.30 -42.78 -25.64
N VAL A 430 102.66 -43.03 -24.38
CA VAL A 430 103.61 -42.19 -23.64
C VAL A 430 105.02 -42.68 -23.96
N GLU A 431 105.86 -41.82 -24.54
CA GLU A 431 107.20 -42.13 -25.04
C GLU A 431 107.24 -43.41 -25.92
N ASP A 432 107.76 -44.51 -25.37
CA ASP A 432 107.95 -45.81 -26.01
C ASP A 432 106.80 -46.81 -25.73
N GLY A 433 105.74 -46.37 -25.06
CA GLY A 433 104.57 -47.19 -24.72
C GLY A 433 104.78 -48.09 -23.50
N ARG A 434 105.91 -47.99 -22.79
CA ARG A 434 106.14 -48.80 -21.57
C ARG A 434 105.50 -48.14 -20.35
N ILE A 435 104.64 -48.90 -19.66
CA ILE A 435 103.98 -48.48 -18.41
C ILE A 435 104.99 -47.98 -17.37
N LYS A 436 106.19 -48.56 -17.32
CA LYS A 436 107.27 -48.14 -16.40
C LYS A 436 107.63 -46.65 -16.50
N LYS A 437 107.57 -46.04 -17.69
CA LYS A 437 107.87 -44.60 -17.87
C LYS A 437 106.81 -43.70 -17.22
N ILE A 438 105.55 -44.13 -17.27
CA ILE A 438 104.43 -43.44 -16.64
C ILE A 438 104.54 -43.55 -15.11
N LEU A 439 104.81 -44.75 -14.60
CA LEU A 439 104.99 -44.99 -13.16
C LEU A 439 106.14 -44.17 -12.58
N ASN A 440 107.29 -44.15 -13.25
CA ASN A 440 108.45 -43.36 -12.81
C ASN A 440 108.13 -41.85 -12.75
N PHE A 441 107.34 -41.34 -13.69
CA PHE A 441 106.95 -39.93 -13.71
C PHE A 441 106.05 -39.56 -12.53
N ILE A 442 105.11 -40.45 -12.18
CA ILE A 442 104.24 -40.28 -11.00
C ILE A 442 105.07 -40.32 -9.72
N GLU A 443 105.99 -41.30 -9.60
CA GLU A 443 106.84 -41.46 -8.42
C GLU A 443 107.76 -40.24 -8.19
N GLN A 444 108.34 -39.69 -9.25
CA GLN A 444 109.18 -38.49 -9.15
C GLN A 444 108.37 -37.26 -8.71
N LEU A 445 107.13 -37.13 -9.16
CA LEU A 445 106.25 -36.02 -8.77
C LEU A 445 105.75 -36.14 -7.34
N SER A 446 105.45 -37.35 -6.85
CA SER A 446 104.99 -37.56 -5.48
C SER A 446 106.10 -37.34 -4.44
N GLN A 447 107.36 -37.57 -4.79
CA GLN A 447 108.52 -37.38 -3.91
C GLN A 447 109.09 -35.95 -3.94
N SER A 448 108.67 -35.12 -4.91
CA SER A 448 109.14 -33.75 -5.06
C SER A 448 108.55 -32.82 -3.98
N LYS A 449 109.37 -31.91 -3.43
CA LYS A 449 108.90 -30.82 -2.56
C LYS A 449 108.20 -29.72 -3.36
N ASP A 450 108.53 -29.61 -4.64
CA ASP A 450 107.92 -28.65 -5.56
C ASP A 450 106.74 -29.30 -6.27
N VAL A 451 105.56 -28.78 -5.98
CA VAL A 451 104.31 -29.18 -6.61
C VAL A 451 104.15 -28.44 -7.95
N PRO A 452 103.87 -29.13 -9.06
CA PRO A 452 103.56 -28.46 -10.32
C PRO A 452 102.25 -27.69 -10.25
N ASP A 453 102.18 -26.56 -10.95
CA ASP A 453 100.93 -25.82 -11.19
C ASP A 453 100.12 -26.42 -12.34
N GLU A 454 100.81 -27.10 -13.27
CA GLU A 454 100.19 -27.74 -14.42
C GLU A 454 101.00 -28.95 -14.91
N ILE A 455 100.29 -29.95 -15.44
CA ILE A 455 100.89 -31.10 -16.15
C ILE A 455 100.41 -31.06 -17.59
N LYS A 456 101.37 -31.12 -18.52
CA LYS A 456 101.14 -31.07 -19.96
C LYS A 456 101.50 -32.40 -20.61
N ALA A 457 100.65 -32.84 -21.53
CA ALA A 457 100.99 -33.86 -22.50
C ALA A 457 101.36 -33.15 -23.80
N ILE A 458 102.60 -33.32 -24.24
CA ILE A 458 103.19 -32.63 -25.38
C ILE A 458 103.57 -33.67 -26.43
N ALA A 459 103.38 -33.40 -27.72
CA ALA A 459 103.86 -34.27 -28.79
C ALA A 459 105.41 -34.34 -28.77
N SER A 460 105.97 -35.53 -28.55
CA SER A 460 107.42 -35.74 -28.56
C SER A 460 108.02 -35.59 -29.96
N GLU A 461 107.23 -35.90 -30.98
CA GLU A 461 107.58 -35.87 -32.40
C GLU A 461 106.35 -35.48 -33.24
N THR A 462 106.56 -35.07 -34.48
CA THR A 462 105.48 -34.76 -35.43
C THR A 462 104.62 -36.00 -35.68
N ALA A 463 103.31 -35.90 -35.46
CA ALA A 463 102.37 -37.01 -35.62
C ALA A 463 101.44 -36.78 -36.81
N TYR A 464 101.25 -37.84 -37.59
CA TYR A 464 100.33 -37.88 -38.73
C TYR A 464 99.07 -38.67 -38.36
N THR A 465 98.03 -38.62 -39.20
CA THR A 465 96.79 -39.41 -39.05
C THR A 465 97.09 -40.88 -38.69
N ALA A 466 98.15 -41.46 -39.26
CA ALA A 466 98.55 -42.84 -39.00
C ALA A 466 99.01 -43.12 -37.56
N GLY A 467 99.51 -42.11 -36.84
CA GLY A 467 100.19 -42.32 -35.56
C GLY A 467 101.48 -43.15 -35.68
N PRO A 468 102.03 -43.64 -34.55
CA PRO A 468 101.52 -43.37 -33.21
C PRO A 468 101.73 -41.90 -32.81
N LEU A 469 100.85 -41.38 -31.95
CA LEU A 469 101.11 -40.11 -31.28
C LEU A 469 101.92 -40.41 -30.01
N LYS A 470 103.20 -40.05 -30.02
CA LYS A 470 104.07 -40.14 -28.83
C LYS A 470 103.90 -38.90 -27.97
N LEU A 471 103.47 -39.11 -26.74
CA LEU A 471 103.28 -38.08 -25.74
C LEU A 471 104.49 -38.04 -24.80
N ARG A 472 105.03 -36.85 -24.60
CA ARG A 472 105.94 -36.49 -23.53
C ARG A 472 105.15 -35.78 -22.44
N LEU A 473 105.21 -36.30 -21.24
CA LEU A 473 104.61 -35.67 -20.08
C LEU A 473 105.61 -34.67 -19.50
N VAL A 474 105.11 -33.50 -19.14
CA VAL A 474 105.92 -32.41 -18.56
C VAL A 474 105.13 -31.80 -17.43
N ALA A 475 105.72 -31.75 -16.24
CA ALA A 475 105.18 -31.04 -15.09
C ALA A 475 105.86 -29.68 -14.97
N LEU A 476 105.08 -28.60 -14.85
CA LEU A 476 105.60 -27.24 -14.77
C LEU A 476 105.18 -26.53 -13.49
N LYS A 477 106.06 -25.68 -12.98
CA LYS A 477 105.81 -24.72 -11.91
C LYS A 477 106.38 -23.37 -12.31
N ASP A 478 105.59 -22.30 -12.21
CA ASP A 478 105.96 -20.95 -12.67
C ASP A 478 106.52 -20.94 -14.11
N SER A 479 105.92 -21.74 -15.01
CA SER A 479 106.38 -21.95 -16.40
C SER A 479 107.78 -22.58 -16.57
N LYS A 480 108.40 -23.10 -15.50
CA LYS A 480 109.65 -23.88 -15.56
C LYS A 480 109.34 -25.38 -15.44
N ILE A 481 110.04 -26.19 -16.22
CA ILE A 481 109.89 -27.65 -16.20
C ILE A 481 110.50 -28.20 -14.89
N LEU A 482 109.69 -28.91 -14.10
CA LEU A 482 110.14 -29.64 -12.92
C LEU A 482 110.63 -31.04 -13.31
N PHE A 483 109.78 -31.80 -14.01
CA PHE A 483 110.05 -33.17 -14.44
C PHE A 483 109.48 -33.44 -15.83
N SER A 484 110.09 -34.36 -16.56
CA SER A 484 109.61 -34.82 -17.87
C SER A 484 109.90 -36.30 -18.08
N THR A 485 109.09 -36.98 -18.89
CA THR A 485 109.27 -38.40 -19.25
C THR A 485 110.41 -38.69 -20.23
N TYR A 486 110.98 -37.64 -20.83
CA TYR A 486 112.05 -37.70 -21.83
C TYR A 486 113.35 -38.27 -21.24
#